data_AF-A0A970FB01-F1
#
_entry.id   AF-A0A970FB01-F1
#
_cell.length_a   1.000
_cell.length_b   1.000
_cell.length_c   1.000
_cell.angle_alpha   90.00
_cell.angle_beta   90.00
_cell.angle_gamma   90.00
#
_symmetry.space_group_name_H-M   'P 1'
#
loop_
_entity.id
_entity.type
_entity.pdbx_description
1 polymer ?
#
loop_
_entity_poly.entity_id
_entity_poly.type
_entity_poly.pdbx_seq_one_letter_code
_entity_poly.pdbx_strand_id
1 'polypeptide(L)'
;AEIVRYGVMHRNSFMNSPELLEPTYQSKKRQDLFFAGQMTGVEGYVESAASGLHAGINAARLVRGEEPIVLPQETAMGSMAYYITHASGKHFQPMNANFGLFPELPERIKDKKERYAALANRALSALEEVKKDL
;
A
#
# COMPACT_ATOMS: atom_id res chain seq x y z
N ALA A 1 -4.03 22.19 -12.19
CA ALA A 1 -4.16 21.33 -11.00
C ALA A 1 -4.47 19.92 -11.47
N GLU A 2 -3.73 18.91 -11.02
CA GLU A 2 -4.06 17.50 -11.26
C GLU A 2 -4.75 16.98 -9.99
N ILE A 3 -6.07 16.79 -10.05
CA ILE A 3 -6.86 16.32 -8.91
C ILE A 3 -6.64 14.82 -8.78
N VAL A 4 -5.88 14.40 -7.76
CA VAL A 4 -5.57 12.99 -7.50
C VAL A 4 -6.73 12.28 -6.79
N ARG A 5 -7.54 13.01 -6.03
CA ARG A 5 -8.74 12.50 -5.34
C ARG A 5 -9.80 13.60 -5.21
N TYR A 6 -11.06 13.26 -5.51
CA TYR A 6 -12.19 14.13 -5.20
C TYR A 6 -12.54 13.99 -3.71
N GLY A 7 -12.89 15.09 -3.05
CA GLY A 7 -13.38 15.04 -1.67
C GLY A 7 -14.73 14.31 -1.63
N VAL A 8 -14.84 13.27 -0.82
CA VAL A 8 -16.09 12.53 -0.60
C VAL A 8 -16.47 12.70 0.88
N MET A 9 -17.68 13.19 1.15
CA MET A 9 -18.22 13.22 2.52
C MET A 9 -19.13 12.00 2.72
N HIS A 10 -18.59 10.96 3.34
CA HIS A 10 -19.37 9.86 3.88
C HIS A 10 -18.78 9.41 5.21
N ARG A 11 -19.58 8.79 6.08
CA ARG A 11 -19.07 8.20 7.31
C ARG A 11 -18.12 7.05 6.94
N ASN A 12 -16.88 7.12 7.40
CA ASN A 12 -15.89 6.08 7.21
C ASN A 12 -15.19 5.83 8.54
N SER A 13 -15.15 4.56 8.98
CA SER A 13 -14.45 4.14 10.20
C SER A 13 -13.11 3.55 9.81
N PHE A 14 -12.03 4.26 10.10
CA PHE A 14 -10.67 3.81 9.86
C PHE A 14 -9.78 4.24 11.04
N MET A 15 -8.67 3.53 11.23
CA MET A 15 -7.71 3.81 12.29
C MET A 15 -6.60 4.74 11.80
N ASN A 16 -5.91 5.40 12.73
CA ASN A 16 -4.70 6.15 12.43
C ASN A 16 -3.52 5.19 12.15
N SER A 17 -3.58 4.50 11.01
CA SER A 17 -2.65 3.43 10.64
C SER A 17 -1.17 3.83 10.65
N PRO A 18 -0.76 5.05 10.28
CA PRO A 18 0.65 5.43 10.38
C PRO A 18 1.24 5.31 11.80
N GLU A 19 0.40 5.53 12.81
CA GLU A 19 0.81 5.42 14.21
C GLU A 19 0.64 4.00 14.78
N LEU A 20 -0.06 3.11 14.06
CA LEU A 20 -0.57 1.85 14.61
C LEU A 20 -0.09 0.60 13.88
N LEU A 21 0.26 0.71 12.60
CA LEU A 21 0.56 -0.43 11.73
C LEU A 21 1.97 -0.35 11.15
N GLU A 22 2.61 -1.52 11.03
CA GLU A 22 3.81 -1.74 10.23
C GLU A 22 3.46 -1.90 8.74
N PRO A 23 4.40 -1.68 7.80
CA PRO A 23 4.18 -1.88 6.34
C PRO A 23 3.75 -3.29 5.94
N THR A 24 3.87 -4.25 6.86
CA THR A 24 3.43 -5.64 6.76
C THR A 24 1.96 -5.83 7.14
N TYR A 25 1.26 -4.74 7.49
CA TYR A 25 -0.08 -4.69 8.08
C TYR A 25 -0.19 -5.27 9.50
N GLN A 26 0.94 -5.53 10.17
CA GLN A 26 0.98 -5.90 11.58
C GLN A 26 0.71 -4.71 12.48
N SER A 27 0.08 -4.94 13.63
CA SER A 27 0.01 -3.95 14.70
C SER A 27 1.38 -3.73 15.32
N LYS A 28 1.81 -2.46 15.45
CA LYS A 28 3.03 -2.08 16.17
C LYS A 28 3.04 -2.54 17.62
N LYS A 29 1.86 -2.72 18.24
CA LYS A 29 1.70 -3.14 19.64
C LYS A 29 1.60 -4.64 19.83
N ARG A 30 1.23 -5.37 18.77
CA ARG A 30 0.96 -6.81 18.83
C ARG A 30 1.31 -7.42 17.47
N GLN A 31 2.51 -7.99 17.37
CA GLN A 31 3.07 -8.46 16.10
C GLN A 31 2.30 -9.66 15.50
N ASP A 32 1.52 -10.40 16.29
CA ASP A 32 0.62 -11.47 15.82
C ASP A 32 -0.79 -11.00 15.42
N LEU A 33 -1.04 -9.68 15.44
CA LEU A 33 -2.31 -9.09 15.04
C LEU A 33 -2.15 -8.28 13.75
N PHE A 34 -3.00 -8.59 12.77
CA PHE A 34 -3.01 -7.95 11.45
C PHE A 34 -4.32 -7.23 11.18
N PHE A 35 -4.28 -6.13 10.44
CA PHE A 35 -5.46 -5.39 10.00
C PHE A 35 -5.45 -5.22 8.48
N ALA A 36 -6.62 -5.29 7.86
CA ALA A 36 -6.77 -5.15 6.41
C ALA A 36 -8.11 -4.50 6.04
N GLY A 37 -8.26 -4.15 4.77
CA GLY A 37 -9.48 -3.52 4.26
C GLY A 37 -9.66 -2.09 4.74
N GLN A 38 -10.84 -1.54 4.52
CA GLN A 38 -11.18 -0.14 4.82
C GLN A 38 -10.75 0.36 6.20
N MET A 39 -10.71 -0.52 7.20
CA MET A 39 -10.28 -0.17 8.57
C MET A 39 -8.83 0.35 8.64
N THR A 40 -7.96 -0.07 7.73
CA THR A 40 -6.57 0.40 7.64
C THR A 40 -6.47 1.76 6.95
N GLY A 41 -7.52 2.26 6.31
CA GLY A 41 -7.50 3.48 5.51
C GLY A 41 -7.23 3.23 4.02
N VAL A 42 -7.33 1.99 3.52
CA VAL A 42 -7.50 1.79 2.08
C VAL A 42 -8.93 2.12 1.64
N GLU A 43 -9.11 2.55 0.40
CA GLU A 43 -10.43 2.87 -0.17
C GLU A 43 -10.62 2.16 -1.51
N GLY A 44 -11.71 1.39 -1.63
CA GLY A 44 -12.02 0.59 -2.82
C GLY A 44 -11.97 -0.91 -2.57
N TYR A 45 -12.70 -1.67 -3.39
CA TYR A 45 -12.80 -3.13 -3.26
C TYR A 45 -11.47 -3.83 -3.57
N VAL A 46 -10.77 -3.36 -4.60
CA VAL A 46 -9.51 -3.95 -5.05
C VAL A 46 -8.42 -3.70 -4.01
N GLU A 47 -8.36 -2.49 -3.45
CA GLU A 47 -7.41 -2.10 -2.41
C GLU A 47 -7.69 -2.84 -1.10
N SER A 48 -8.97 -3.06 -0.79
CA SER A 48 -9.35 -3.87 0.38
C SER A 48 -8.95 -5.33 0.20
N ALA A 49 -9.15 -5.91 -0.98
CA ALA A 49 -8.70 -7.27 -1.28
C ALA A 49 -7.17 -7.37 -1.27
N ALA A 50 -6.46 -6.38 -1.82
CA ALA A 50 -5.00 -6.34 -1.86
C ALA A 50 -4.38 -6.24 -0.46
N SER A 51 -4.88 -5.35 0.40
CA SER A 51 -4.44 -5.27 1.80
C SER A 51 -4.75 -6.56 2.56
N GLY A 52 -5.90 -7.18 2.30
CA GLY A 52 -6.26 -8.50 2.85
C GLY A 52 -5.29 -9.60 2.42
N LEU A 53 -4.91 -9.64 1.15
CA LEU A 53 -3.92 -10.57 0.62
C LEU A 53 -2.56 -10.37 1.29
N HIS A 54 -2.07 -9.13 1.38
CA HIS A 54 -0.77 -8.83 1.99
C HIS A 54 -0.73 -9.17 3.49
N ALA A 55 -1.76 -8.77 4.24
CA ALA A 55 -1.90 -9.12 5.65
C ALA A 55 -2.00 -10.64 5.85
N GLY A 56 -2.76 -11.33 4.99
CA GLY A 56 -2.92 -12.79 5.04
C GLY A 56 -1.64 -13.56 4.74
N ILE A 57 -0.87 -13.12 3.74
CA ILE A 57 0.47 -13.66 3.44
C ILE A 57 1.36 -13.54 4.68
N ASN A 58 1.45 -12.35 5.28
CA ASN A 58 2.31 -12.14 6.43
C ASN A 58 1.84 -12.89 7.69
N ALA A 59 0.53 -13.02 7.90
CA ALA A 59 -0.02 -13.86 8.96
C ALA A 59 0.36 -15.34 8.75
N ALA A 60 0.27 -15.84 7.52
CA ALA A 60 0.66 -17.21 7.19
C ALA A 60 2.16 -17.44 7.38
N ARG A 61 3.02 -16.49 6.97
CA ARG A 61 4.47 -16.53 7.21
C ARG A 61 4.79 -16.58 8.71
N LEU A 62 4.15 -15.72 9.50
CA LEU A 62 4.35 -15.70 10.95
C LEU A 62 4.01 -17.06 11.60
N VAL A 63 2.90 -17.70 11.19
CA VAL A 63 2.52 -19.04 11.69
C VAL A 63 3.54 -20.11 11.30
N ARG A 64 4.25 -19.93 10.18
CA ARG A 64 5.33 -20.82 9.72
C ARG A 64 6.68 -20.53 10.35
N GLY A 65 6.79 -19.51 11.20
CA GLY A 65 8.07 -19.05 11.75
C GLY A 65 8.94 -18.32 10.73
N GLU A 66 8.35 -17.85 9.64
CA GLU A 66 9.02 -17.05 8.61
C GLU A 66 8.85 -15.55 8.92
N GLU A 67 9.84 -14.75 8.54
CA GLU A 67 9.75 -13.30 8.68
C GLU A 67 8.66 -12.72 7.76
N PRO A 68 7.86 -11.76 8.24
CA PRO A 68 6.94 -10.98 7.42
C PRO A 68 7.65 -10.25 6.28
N ILE A 69 6.96 -10.09 5.16
CA ILE A 69 7.50 -9.44 3.97
C ILE A 69 6.88 -8.05 3.76
N VAL A 70 7.73 -7.12 3.34
CA VAL A 70 7.34 -5.78 2.88
C VAL A 70 7.39 -5.77 1.35
N LEU A 71 6.28 -5.42 0.71
CA LEU A 71 6.22 -5.34 -0.74
C LEU A 71 6.94 -4.08 -1.24
N PRO A 72 7.58 -4.10 -2.43
CA PRO A 72 8.34 -2.96 -2.93
C PRO A 72 7.43 -1.76 -3.19
N GLN A 73 7.89 -0.56 -2.85
CA GLN A 73 7.11 0.67 -3.05
C GLN A 73 6.80 0.97 -4.52
N GLU A 74 7.58 0.41 -5.43
CA GLU A 74 7.35 0.49 -6.87
C GLU A 74 6.08 -0.25 -7.30
N THR A 75 5.56 -1.16 -6.48
CA THR A 75 4.31 -1.88 -6.74
C THR A 75 3.10 -1.11 -6.21
N ALA A 76 1.91 -1.35 -6.78
CA ALA A 76 0.68 -0.77 -6.26
C ALA A 76 0.41 -1.16 -4.79
N MET A 77 0.68 -2.42 -4.44
CA MET A 77 0.45 -2.92 -3.08
C MET A 77 1.46 -2.34 -2.08
N GLY A 78 2.74 -2.29 -2.44
CA GLY A 78 3.78 -1.75 -1.58
C GLY A 78 3.71 -0.24 -1.41
N SER A 79 3.42 0.53 -2.47
CA SER A 79 3.17 1.98 -2.35
C SER A 79 1.96 2.28 -1.46
N MET A 80 0.89 1.50 -1.59
CA MET A 80 -0.29 1.61 -0.71
C MET A 80 0.08 1.30 0.74
N ALA A 81 0.73 0.16 1.00
CA ALA A 81 1.16 -0.20 2.36
C ALA A 81 2.07 0.86 2.97
N TYR A 82 2.99 1.42 2.18
CA TYR A 82 3.86 2.51 2.61
C TYR A 82 3.05 3.77 2.96
N TYR A 83 2.16 4.24 2.09
CA TYR A 83 1.30 5.39 2.39
C TYR A 83 0.49 5.19 3.68
N ILE A 84 -0.16 4.03 3.83
CA ILE A 84 -0.98 3.70 4.99
C ILE A 84 -0.18 3.75 6.30
N THR A 85 1.13 3.52 6.25
CA THR A 85 1.98 3.37 7.44
C THR A 85 2.94 4.55 7.66
N HIS A 86 3.13 5.41 6.66
CA HIS A 86 4.09 6.51 6.69
C HIS A 86 3.49 7.90 6.43
N ALA A 87 2.20 7.99 6.08
CA ALA A 87 1.52 9.28 5.99
C ALA A 87 1.50 10.00 7.36
N SER A 88 1.43 11.33 7.36
CA SER A 88 1.33 12.09 8.61
C SER A 88 0.04 11.76 9.35
N GLY A 89 0.13 11.19 10.56
CA GLY A 89 -1.05 10.74 11.32
C GLY A 89 -2.09 11.83 11.59
N LYS A 90 -1.68 13.10 11.74
CA LYS A 90 -2.58 14.25 11.95
C LYS A 90 -3.50 14.52 10.74
N HIS A 91 -3.05 14.19 9.54
CA HIS A 91 -3.75 14.45 8.29
C HIS A 91 -3.99 13.16 7.49
N PHE A 92 -3.89 12.01 8.15
CA PHE A 92 -4.12 10.73 7.50
C PHE A 92 -5.55 10.64 7.01
N GLN A 93 -5.70 10.31 5.72
CA GLN A 93 -6.98 10.12 5.07
C GLN A 93 -6.94 8.82 4.28
N PRO A 94 -8.08 8.11 4.16
CA PRO A 94 -8.14 6.93 3.33
C PRO A 94 -7.76 7.23 1.89
N MET A 95 -7.18 6.25 1.19
CA MET A 95 -6.65 6.44 -0.15
C MET A 95 -6.91 5.21 -1.02
N ASN A 96 -7.23 5.47 -2.29
CA ASN A 96 -7.28 4.45 -3.34
C ASN A 96 -5.94 4.38 -4.10
N ALA A 97 -5.70 3.29 -4.81
CA ALA A 97 -4.47 3.14 -5.56
C ALA A 97 -4.36 4.22 -6.66
N ASN A 98 -3.23 4.92 -6.71
CA ASN A 98 -2.93 5.90 -7.74
C ASN A 98 -1.42 6.01 -7.97
N PHE A 99 -1.01 6.40 -9.19
CA PHE A 99 0.41 6.53 -9.56
C PHE A 99 1.15 7.61 -8.77
N GLY A 100 0.47 8.51 -8.07
CA GLY A 100 1.09 9.51 -7.20
C GLY A 100 1.68 8.95 -5.92
N LEU A 101 1.32 7.71 -5.55
CA LEU A 101 1.90 7.01 -4.39
C LEU A 101 3.21 6.28 -4.72
N PHE A 102 3.49 6.10 -6.01
CA PHE A 102 4.67 5.37 -6.46
C PHE A 102 5.88 6.31 -6.35
N PRO A 103 7.08 5.78 -6.07
CA PRO A 103 8.31 6.55 -6.17
C PRO A 103 8.43 7.23 -7.54
N GLU A 104 9.10 8.38 -7.61
CA GLU A 104 9.30 9.04 -8.90
C GLU A 104 10.18 8.21 -9.84
N LEU A 105 10.03 8.40 -11.16
CA LEU A 105 10.94 7.81 -12.14
C LEU A 105 12.28 8.57 -12.09
N PRO A 106 13.44 7.89 -12.26
CA PRO A 106 14.73 8.55 -12.31
C PRO A 106 14.83 9.60 -13.43
N GLU A 107 14.17 9.33 -14.55
CA GLU A 107 14.10 10.22 -15.70
C GLU A 107 12.71 10.83 -15.84
N ARG A 108 12.68 12.13 -16.12
CA ARG A 108 11.45 12.86 -16.33
C ARG A 108 10.88 12.59 -17.72
N ILE A 109 9.79 11.84 -17.78
CA ILE A 109 8.99 11.64 -19.00
C ILE A 109 7.89 12.70 -19.05
N LYS A 110 7.84 13.48 -20.16
CA LYS A 110 6.84 14.53 -20.35
C LYS A 110 5.47 13.98 -20.76
N ASP A 111 5.46 12.96 -21.62
CA ASP A 111 4.22 12.33 -22.05
C ASP A 111 3.61 11.50 -20.92
N LYS A 112 2.32 11.75 -20.63
CA LYS A 112 1.63 11.13 -19.49
C LYS A 112 1.45 9.63 -19.68
N LYS A 113 1.16 9.19 -20.90
CA LYS A 113 0.90 7.78 -21.21
C LYS A 113 2.20 6.98 -21.12
N GLU A 114 3.29 7.50 -21.69
CA GLU A 114 4.62 6.91 -21.57
C GLU A 114 5.09 6.86 -20.12
N ARG A 115 4.87 7.93 -19.36
CA ARG A 115 5.21 7.97 -17.92
C ARG A 115 4.49 6.88 -17.14
N TYR A 116 3.19 6.72 -17.36
CA TYR A 116 2.40 5.69 -16.67
C TYR A 116 2.75 4.27 -17.12
N ALA A 117 3.07 4.08 -18.40
CA ALA A 117 3.58 2.80 -18.90
C ALA A 117 4.94 2.45 -18.27
N ALA A 118 5.86 3.42 -18.15
CA ALA A 118 7.14 3.23 -17.50
C ALA A 118 6.99 2.89 -16.00
N LEU A 119 6.12 3.59 -15.27
CA LEU A 119 5.79 3.27 -13.88
C LEU A 119 5.22 1.85 -13.75
N ALA A 120 4.27 1.47 -14.62
CA ALA A 120 3.67 0.14 -14.61
C ALA A 120 4.70 -0.95 -14.91
N ASN A 121 5.58 -0.76 -15.90
CA ASN A 121 6.64 -1.71 -16.22
C ASN A 121 7.61 -1.88 -15.04
N ARG A 122 8.04 -0.78 -14.41
CA ARG A 122 8.90 -0.86 -13.21
C ARG A 122 8.20 -1.60 -12.07
N ALA A 123 6.90 -1.36 -11.87
CA ALA A 123 6.10 -2.05 -10.87
C ALA A 123 6.04 -3.57 -11.12
N LEU A 124 5.82 -3.98 -12.37
CA LEU A 124 5.79 -5.40 -12.75
C LEU A 124 7.16 -6.05 -12.57
N SER A 125 8.25 -5.38 -12.94
CA SER A 125 9.61 -5.88 -12.70
C SER A 125 9.91 -6.07 -11.22
N ALA A 126 9.55 -5.09 -10.36
CA ALA A 126 9.72 -5.21 -8.92
C ALA A 126 8.88 -6.33 -8.31
N LEU A 127 7.67 -6.57 -8.84
CA LEU A 127 6.80 -7.66 -8.38
C LEU A 127 7.38 -9.04 -8.72
N GLU A 128 7.98 -9.22 -9.91
CA GLU A 128 8.60 -10.48 -10.30
C GLU A 128 9.79 -10.86 -9.41
N GLU A 129 10.53 -9.88 -8.88
CA GLU A 129 11.60 -10.15 -7.93
C GLU A 129 11.04 -10.68 -6.59
N VAL A 130 10.01 -10.05 -6.04
CA VAL A 130 9.43 -10.47 -4.75
C VAL A 130 8.59 -11.75 -4.82
N LYS A 131 8.04 -12.09 -6.00
CA LYS A 131 7.38 -13.40 -6.19
C LYS A 131 8.28 -14.59 -5.91
N LYS A 132 9.60 -14.43 -5.99
CA LYS A 132 10.56 -15.51 -5.67
C LYS A 132 10.64 -15.76 -4.16
N ASP A 133 10.29 -14.77 -3.36
CA ASP A 133 10.40 -14.78 -1.89
C ASP A 133 9.06 -15.05 -1.18
N LEU A 134 7.95 -15.01 -1.94
CA LEU A 134 6.57 -15.30 -1.50
C LEU A 134 6.35 -16.81 -1.28
#